data_AF-A0A951IDD6-F1
#
_entry.id   AF-A0A951IDD6-F1
#
_cell.length_a   1.000
_cell.length_b   1.000
_cell.length_c   1.000
_cell.angle_alpha   90.00
_cell.angle_beta   90.00
_cell.angle_gamma   90.00
#
_symmetry.space_group_name_H-M   'P 1'
#
loop_
_entity.id
_entity.type
_entity.pdbx_description
1 polymer ?
#
loop_
_entity_poly.entity_id
_entity_poly.type
_entity_poly.pdbx_seq_one_letter_code
_entity_poly.pdbx_strand_id
1 'polypeptide(L)'
;MAGKLNASAQAQAPKSIDLKISESRVVLLAGNETHSAISMYWDTTGGSLMRPAKFIVQAAVRGTGFDAPVTLGTFTIPAVTFSVKALNEQMRLLFEPGKASMADIRIVGEYPDNTTVISNVMALEVTTYQPTRTFGPEQIFRIPGNYQSWKVPGAPQLISANEAGVYEGYIRFNCQYPQFLMVKGVNAWDPLATYTDIGGSKIGFNGNFFCLPKGGGTYRLKVNTNTNIWSYTKIESWALAGSAVSGKESTIQLKEEEDGLSWRVTTFLQRGSFRIRANDTDAISFGHNAEATVGVPDYDGAEIKVDKAGTYNVVLDLDDAGNYMYAVQRIN
;
A
#
# COMPACT_ATOMS: atom_id res chain seq x y z
N MET A 1 -26.51 -60.97 -40.81
CA MET A 1 -25.38 -60.36 -40.07
C MET A 1 -25.74 -58.92 -39.74
N ALA A 2 -26.31 -58.69 -38.56
CA ALA A 2 -26.52 -57.34 -38.05
C ALA A 2 -25.20 -56.87 -37.41
N GLY A 3 -24.56 -55.88 -38.03
CA GLY A 3 -23.34 -55.26 -37.54
C GLY A 3 -23.61 -54.49 -36.25
N LYS A 4 -22.84 -54.82 -35.21
CA LYS A 4 -22.85 -54.17 -33.89
C LYS A 4 -22.58 -52.67 -34.03
N LEU A 5 -23.40 -51.88 -33.34
CA LEU A 5 -23.12 -50.50 -32.94
C LEU A 5 -21.71 -50.41 -32.34
N ASN A 6 -20.84 -49.58 -32.91
CA ASN A 6 -19.63 -49.13 -32.23
C ASN A 6 -20.02 -47.98 -31.29
N ALA A 7 -19.74 -48.17 -30.01
CA ALA A 7 -19.97 -47.24 -28.93
C ALA A 7 -19.35 -45.87 -29.23
N SER A 8 -20.13 -44.80 -29.00
CA SER A 8 -19.59 -43.45 -28.87
C SER A 8 -18.57 -43.43 -27.74
N ALA A 9 -17.33 -43.04 -28.02
CA ALA A 9 -16.35 -42.74 -26.99
C ALA A 9 -16.94 -41.61 -26.12
N GLN A 10 -17.30 -41.91 -24.87
CA GLN A 10 -17.76 -40.89 -23.92
C GLN A 10 -16.62 -39.90 -23.66
N ALA A 11 -16.90 -38.61 -23.78
CA ALA A 11 -15.94 -37.58 -23.42
C ALA A 11 -15.58 -37.72 -21.94
N GLN A 12 -14.29 -37.77 -21.62
CA GLN A 12 -13.77 -37.87 -20.26
C GLN A 12 -12.75 -36.78 -20.01
N ALA A 13 -12.76 -36.22 -18.80
CA ALA A 13 -11.75 -35.29 -18.30
C ALA A 13 -10.34 -35.93 -18.33
N PRO A 14 -9.27 -35.13 -18.45
CA PRO A 14 -7.91 -35.62 -18.39
C PRO A 14 -7.56 -36.15 -17.01
N LYS A 15 -6.52 -36.99 -16.96
CA LYS A 15 -6.07 -37.65 -15.74
C LYS A 15 -5.21 -36.73 -14.87
N SER A 16 -4.50 -35.78 -15.48
CA SER A 16 -3.67 -34.83 -14.76
C SER A 16 -3.50 -33.51 -15.51
N ILE A 17 -3.12 -32.49 -14.75
CA ILE A 17 -2.63 -31.19 -15.22
C ILE A 17 -1.19 -31.06 -14.73
N ASP A 18 -0.25 -30.73 -15.61
CA ASP A 18 1.16 -30.52 -15.30
C ASP A 18 1.51 -29.03 -15.38
N LEU A 19 1.48 -28.34 -14.23
CA LEU A 19 1.83 -26.94 -14.06
C LEU A 19 3.33 -26.74 -14.05
N LYS A 20 3.78 -25.78 -14.86
CA LYS A 20 5.14 -25.26 -14.89
C LYS A 20 5.11 -23.75 -14.70
N ILE A 21 6.12 -23.23 -14.02
CA ILE A 21 6.31 -21.79 -13.77
C ILE A 21 7.66 -21.36 -14.35
N SER A 22 7.73 -20.15 -14.90
CA SER A 22 8.96 -19.64 -15.53
C SER A 22 10.05 -19.30 -14.52
N GLU A 23 9.66 -18.95 -13.30
CA GLU A 23 10.55 -18.51 -12.21
C GLU A 23 10.11 -19.17 -10.91
N SER A 24 11.07 -19.56 -10.06
CA SER A 24 10.80 -20.08 -8.71
C SER A 24 10.95 -19.01 -7.62
N ARG A 25 11.38 -17.80 -8.00
CA ARG A 25 11.54 -16.64 -7.12
C ARG A 25 11.17 -15.36 -7.85
N VAL A 26 10.37 -14.49 -7.23
CA VAL A 26 10.02 -13.17 -7.76
C VAL A 26 10.10 -12.09 -6.68
N VAL A 27 10.74 -10.97 -7.00
CA VAL A 27 10.74 -9.76 -6.17
C VAL A 27 9.91 -8.71 -6.90
N LEU A 28 8.75 -8.39 -6.34
CA LEU A 28 7.79 -7.48 -6.95
C LEU A 28 8.11 -6.06 -6.49
N LEU A 29 8.24 -5.14 -7.45
CA LEU A 29 8.61 -3.75 -7.19
C LEU A 29 7.63 -2.82 -7.88
N ALA A 30 7.21 -1.76 -7.18
CA ALA A 30 6.33 -0.73 -7.72
C ALA A 30 6.87 -0.11 -9.02
N GLY A 31 8.19 0.07 -9.15
CA GLY A 31 8.78 0.61 -10.39
C GLY A 31 8.59 -0.28 -11.63
N ASN A 32 8.16 -1.53 -11.46
CA ASN A 32 8.04 -2.54 -12.51
C ASN A 32 6.58 -3.00 -12.74
N GLU A 33 5.56 -2.27 -12.27
CA GLU A 33 4.15 -2.70 -12.26
C GLU A 33 3.66 -3.32 -13.58
N THR A 34 4.08 -2.77 -14.73
CA THR A 34 3.68 -3.18 -16.08
C THR A 34 4.55 -4.29 -16.68
N HIS A 35 5.69 -4.60 -16.09
CA HIS A 35 6.56 -5.68 -16.53
C HIS A 35 5.95 -7.04 -16.18
N SER A 36 6.33 -8.07 -16.94
CA SER A 36 5.98 -9.46 -16.63
C SER A 36 6.73 -9.92 -15.38
N ALA A 37 6.02 -10.54 -14.43
CA ALA A 37 6.62 -11.11 -13.22
C ALA A 37 6.90 -12.60 -13.37
N ILE A 38 5.88 -13.36 -13.79
CA ILE A 38 5.96 -14.81 -13.92
C ILE A 38 5.02 -15.27 -15.03
N SER A 39 5.48 -16.24 -15.80
CA SER A 39 4.65 -16.98 -16.75
C SER A 39 4.37 -18.37 -16.20
N MET A 40 3.13 -18.79 -16.28
CA MET A 40 2.67 -20.12 -15.91
C MET A 40 2.06 -20.77 -17.14
N TYR A 41 2.40 -22.03 -17.37
CA TYR A 41 1.88 -22.83 -18.46
C TYR A 41 1.61 -24.23 -17.95
N TRP A 42 0.58 -24.88 -18.49
CA TRP A 42 0.23 -26.22 -18.05
C TRP A 42 -0.27 -27.11 -19.17
N ASP A 43 0.14 -28.37 -19.12
CA ASP A 43 -0.28 -29.39 -20.08
C ASP A 43 -1.33 -30.31 -19.43
N THR A 44 -2.36 -30.69 -20.18
CA THR A 44 -3.32 -31.72 -19.74
C THR A 44 -2.94 -33.07 -20.34
N THR A 45 -2.82 -34.11 -19.52
CA THR A 45 -2.46 -35.46 -20.02
C THR A 45 -3.48 -36.54 -19.59
N GLY A 46 -3.72 -37.51 -20.49
CA GLY A 46 -4.77 -38.52 -20.35
C GLY A 46 -6.18 -38.00 -20.66
N GLY A 47 -7.16 -38.89 -20.80
CA GLY A 47 -8.56 -38.55 -21.12
C GLY A 47 -8.83 -38.36 -22.62
N SER A 48 -9.99 -38.80 -23.12
CA SER A 48 -10.39 -38.58 -24.50
C SER A 48 -11.56 -37.60 -24.57
N LEU A 49 -11.30 -36.45 -25.21
CA LEU A 49 -12.27 -35.49 -25.78
C LEU A 49 -12.86 -34.39 -24.88
N MET A 50 -12.76 -34.44 -23.54
CA MET A 50 -13.31 -33.35 -22.71
C MET A 50 -12.26 -32.27 -22.41
N ARG A 51 -12.59 -31.01 -22.70
CA ARG A 51 -11.75 -29.85 -22.38
C ARG A 51 -12.28 -29.14 -21.13
N PRO A 52 -11.39 -28.66 -20.25
CA PRO A 52 -11.83 -27.85 -19.12
C PRO A 52 -12.52 -26.58 -19.61
N ALA A 53 -13.60 -26.21 -18.95
CA ALA A 53 -14.33 -24.97 -19.19
C ALA A 53 -13.52 -23.76 -18.71
N LYS A 54 -12.78 -23.91 -17.60
CA LYS A 54 -11.87 -22.89 -17.07
C LYS A 54 -10.78 -23.53 -16.21
N PHE A 55 -9.69 -22.79 -16.06
CA PHE A 55 -8.57 -23.07 -15.16
C PHE A 55 -8.49 -21.97 -14.11
N ILE A 56 -8.47 -22.36 -12.85
CA ILE A 56 -8.32 -21.44 -11.72
C ILE A 56 -6.90 -21.60 -11.19
N VAL A 57 -6.11 -20.53 -11.27
CA VAL A 57 -4.78 -20.50 -10.67
C VAL A 57 -4.95 -20.11 -9.20
N GLN A 58 -4.50 -20.97 -8.30
CA GLN A 58 -4.58 -20.75 -6.85
C GLN A 58 -3.19 -20.65 -6.23
N ALA A 59 -3.06 -19.79 -5.23
CA ALA A 59 -1.91 -19.73 -4.35
C ALA A 59 -2.34 -19.87 -2.89
N ALA A 60 -1.47 -20.44 -2.07
CA ALA A 60 -1.65 -20.48 -0.62
C ALA A 60 -0.29 -20.36 0.08
N VAL A 61 -0.31 -20.04 1.38
CA VAL A 61 0.91 -20.07 2.20
C VAL A 61 1.48 -21.49 2.16
N ARG A 62 2.78 -21.62 1.90
CA ARG A 62 3.43 -22.93 1.71
C ARG A 62 3.20 -23.87 2.88
N GLY A 63 2.87 -25.12 2.59
CA GLY A 63 2.69 -26.19 3.60
C GLY A 63 1.33 -26.19 4.30
N THR A 64 0.41 -25.28 3.94
CA THR A 64 -0.96 -25.27 4.48
C THR A 64 -1.90 -26.26 3.80
N GLY A 65 -1.46 -26.91 2.72
CA GLY A 65 -2.32 -27.80 1.94
C GLY A 65 -3.44 -27.07 1.18
N PHE A 66 -3.24 -25.78 0.88
CA PHE A 66 -4.26 -24.89 0.30
C PHE A 66 -5.47 -24.72 1.21
N ASP A 67 -5.23 -24.57 2.52
CA ASP A 67 -6.23 -23.99 3.43
C ASP A 67 -6.40 -22.50 3.07
N ALA A 68 -7.64 -22.05 2.90
CA ALA A 68 -8.02 -20.70 2.46
C ALA A 68 -7.16 -20.13 1.28
N PRO A 69 -7.14 -20.78 0.10
CA PRO A 69 -6.31 -20.34 -1.01
C PRO A 69 -6.85 -19.06 -1.64
N VAL A 70 -5.96 -18.23 -2.17
CA VAL A 70 -6.32 -17.06 -2.98
C VAL A 70 -6.32 -17.42 -4.45
N THR A 71 -7.26 -16.86 -5.21
CA THR A 71 -7.34 -17.04 -6.66
C THR A 71 -6.49 -15.98 -7.35
N LEU A 72 -5.41 -16.40 -8.01
CA LEU A 72 -4.58 -15.48 -8.80
C LEU A 72 -5.28 -15.06 -10.11
N GLY A 73 -6.10 -15.94 -10.67
CA GLY A 73 -6.90 -15.65 -11.85
C GLY A 73 -7.66 -16.88 -12.38
N THR A 74 -8.58 -16.64 -13.30
CA THR A 74 -9.35 -17.67 -14.00
C THR A 74 -9.19 -17.51 -15.50
N PHE A 75 -8.84 -18.59 -16.19
CA PHE A 75 -8.44 -18.58 -17.60
C PHE A 75 -9.15 -19.69 -18.39
N THR A 76 -9.28 -19.50 -19.70
CA THR A 76 -9.82 -20.52 -20.63
C THR A 76 -8.74 -21.16 -21.50
N ILE A 77 -7.52 -20.62 -21.44
CA ILE A 77 -6.34 -21.12 -22.16
C ILE A 77 -5.30 -21.65 -21.16
N PRO A 78 -4.46 -22.61 -21.56
CA PRO A 78 -3.54 -23.29 -20.65
C PRO A 78 -2.24 -22.53 -20.35
N ALA A 79 -2.30 -21.21 -20.32
CA ALA A 79 -1.16 -20.35 -20.04
C ALA A 79 -1.61 -18.97 -19.55
N VAL A 80 -0.77 -18.34 -18.73
CA VAL A 80 -0.91 -16.96 -18.29
C VAL A 80 0.47 -16.36 -18.02
N THR A 81 0.64 -15.08 -18.35
CA THR A 81 1.74 -14.27 -17.83
C THR A 81 1.14 -13.21 -16.93
N PHE A 82 1.53 -13.22 -15.65
CA PHE A 82 1.12 -12.18 -14.71
C PHE A 82 2.07 -10.98 -14.81
N SER A 83 1.52 -9.77 -14.82
CA SER A 83 2.30 -8.57 -14.55
C SER A 83 2.72 -8.51 -13.08
N VAL A 84 3.76 -7.74 -12.78
CA VAL A 84 4.21 -7.46 -11.41
C VAL A 84 3.05 -6.93 -10.56
N LYS A 85 2.25 -6.00 -11.09
CA LYS A 85 1.09 -5.46 -10.39
C LYS A 85 0.05 -6.53 -10.07
N ALA A 86 -0.38 -7.29 -11.07
CA ALA A 86 -1.45 -8.28 -10.91
C ALA A 86 -1.05 -9.38 -9.91
N LEU A 87 0.20 -9.84 -9.97
CA LEU A 87 0.70 -10.83 -9.01
C LEU A 87 0.82 -10.23 -7.61
N ASN A 88 1.28 -8.98 -7.49
CA ASN A 88 1.43 -8.29 -6.22
C ASN A 88 0.08 -8.10 -5.50
N GLU A 89 -0.95 -7.68 -6.21
CA GLU A 89 -2.30 -7.49 -5.66
C GLU A 89 -2.83 -8.76 -4.98
N GLN A 90 -2.65 -9.92 -5.62
CA GLN A 90 -3.14 -11.19 -5.10
C GLN A 90 -2.24 -11.77 -4.01
N MET A 91 -0.92 -11.72 -4.18
CA MET A 91 0.02 -12.27 -3.20
C MET A 91 0.04 -11.50 -1.87
N ARG A 92 -0.37 -10.23 -1.87
CA ARG A 92 -0.55 -9.43 -0.65
C ARG A 92 -1.70 -9.87 0.25
N LEU A 93 -2.60 -10.71 -0.27
CA LEU A 93 -3.63 -11.36 0.53
C LEU A 93 -3.05 -12.52 1.39
N LEU A 94 -1.87 -13.03 1.02
CA LEU A 94 -1.17 -14.11 1.72
C LEU A 94 0.03 -13.62 2.53
N PHE A 95 0.74 -12.59 2.06
CA PHE A 95 2.04 -12.19 2.59
C PHE A 95 2.14 -10.70 2.83
N GLU A 96 2.89 -10.35 3.88
CA GLU A 96 3.30 -8.99 4.20
C GLU A 96 4.30 -8.47 3.15
N PRO A 97 4.06 -7.30 2.53
CA PRO A 97 5.03 -6.57 1.74
C PRO A 97 6.41 -6.39 2.36
N GLY A 98 7.42 -6.40 1.50
CA GLY A 98 8.84 -6.26 1.85
C GLY A 98 9.49 -7.54 2.38
N LYS A 99 8.71 -8.59 2.68
CA LYS A 99 9.20 -9.85 3.24
C LYS A 99 9.15 -10.99 2.24
N ALA A 100 10.32 -11.60 1.99
CA ALA A 100 10.39 -12.83 1.20
C ALA A 100 9.62 -13.96 1.91
N SER A 101 8.64 -14.53 1.21
CA SER A 101 7.72 -15.55 1.73
C SER A 101 7.49 -16.65 0.71
N MET A 102 7.16 -17.86 1.18
CA MET A 102 6.94 -19.02 0.30
C MET A 102 5.45 -19.28 0.06
N ALA A 103 5.07 -19.39 -1.21
CA ALA A 103 3.74 -19.80 -1.66
C ALA A 103 3.77 -21.18 -2.33
N ASP A 104 2.70 -21.94 -2.14
CA ASP A 104 2.37 -23.11 -2.98
C ASP A 104 1.34 -22.70 -4.03
N ILE A 105 1.57 -23.05 -5.29
CA ILE A 105 0.73 -22.70 -6.44
C ILE A 105 0.20 -23.96 -7.12
N ARG A 106 -1.08 -23.97 -7.50
CA ARG A 106 -1.71 -25.04 -8.28
C ARG A 106 -2.72 -24.51 -9.28
N ILE A 107 -3.07 -25.36 -10.25
CA ILE A 107 -4.19 -25.17 -11.16
C ILE A 107 -5.33 -26.09 -10.73
N VAL A 108 -6.54 -25.55 -10.67
CA VAL A 108 -7.80 -26.30 -10.60
C VAL A 108 -8.50 -26.16 -11.94
N GLY A 109 -8.52 -27.22 -12.74
CA GLY A 109 -9.29 -27.28 -13.98
C GLY A 109 -10.72 -27.73 -13.70
N GLU A 110 -11.71 -26.90 -14.03
CA GLU A 110 -13.13 -27.25 -13.94
C GLU A 110 -13.68 -27.63 -15.31
N TYR A 111 -14.44 -28.72 -15.39
CA TYR A 111 -14.99 -29.29 -16.62
C TYR A 111 -16.49 -29.02 -16.76
N PRO A 112 -17.07 -29.11 -17.97
CA PRO A 112 -18.50 -28.85 -18.19
C PRO A 112 -19.46 -29.73 -17.37
N ASP A 113 -19.00 -30.89 -16.92
CA ASP A 113 -19.75 -31.81 -16.05
C ASP A 113 -19.54 -31.53 -14.55
N ASN A 114 -18.91 -30.39 -14.21
CA ASN A 114 -18.51 -29.96 -12.87
C ASN A 114 -17.46 -30.86 -12.20
N THR A 115 -16.79 -31.75 -12.95
CA THR A 115 -15.62 -32.45 -12.42
C THR A 115 -14.44 -31.48 -12.29
N THR A 116 -13.54 -31.75 -11.34
CA THR A 116 -12.32 -30.95 -11.14
C THR A 116 -11.09 -31.83 -11.20
N VAL A 117 -10.04 -31.31 -11.85
CA VAL A 117 -8.72 -31.94 -11.90
C VAL A 117 -7.71 -30.93 -11.38
N ILE A 118 -6.87 -31.36 -10.42
CA ILE A 118 -5.88 -30.51 -9.77
C ILE A 118 -4.49 -30.84 -10.32
N SER A 119 -3.66 -29.82 -10.54
CA SER A 119 -2.28 -30.01 -10.99
C SER A 119 -1.33 -30.50 -9.89
N ASN A 120 -0.09 -30.81 -10.26
CA ASN A 120 1.04 -30.74 -9.33
C ASN A 120 1.14 -29.35 -8.67
N VAL A 121 1.82 -29.30 -7.53
CA VAL A 121 2.06 -28.07 -6.76
C VAL A 121 3.45 -27.54 -7.07
N MET A 122 3.53 -26.24 -7.34
CA MET A 122 4.79 -25.52 -7.55
C MET A 122 5.05 -24.55 -6.40
N ALA A 123 6.28 -24.53 -5.88
CA ALA A 123 6.68 -23.56 -4.85
C ALA A 123 7.20 -22.28 -5.51
N LEU A 124 6.79 -21.13 -5.00
CA LEU A 124 7.25 -19.80 -5.43
C LEU A 124 7.68 -18.99 -4.20
N GLU A 125 8.92 -18.51 -4.19
CA GLU A 125 9.34 -17.46 -3.26
C GLU A 125 8.91 -16.10 -3.81
N VAL A 126 8.13 -15.33 -3.05
CA VAL A 126 7.63 -14.02 -3.44
C VAL A 126 7.96 -12.96 -2.39
N THR A 127 8.41 -11.79 -2.85
CA THR A 127 8.47 -10.57 -2.06
C THR A 127 7.50 -9.56 -2.67
N THR A 128 6.42 -9.21 -1.95
CA THR A 128 5.42 -8.22 -2.38
C THR A 128 5.83 -6.78 -2.02
N TYR A 129 5.17 -5.78 -2.59
CA TYR A 129 5.34 -4.36 -2.27
C TYR A 129 4.00 -3.70 -1.94
N GLN A 130 4.00 -2.64 -1.13
CA GLN A 130 2.79 -1.84 -0.92
C GLN A 130 2.59 -0.91 -2.12
N PRO A 131 1.46 -0.99 -2.86
CA PRO A 131 1.21 -0.08 -3.98
C PRO A 131 0.91 1.32 -3.48
N THR A 132 1.48 2.30 -4.17
CA THR A 132 1.16 3.72 -4.01
C THR A 132 -0.23 3.98 -4.59
N ARG A 133 -1.13 4.62 -3.82
CA ARG A 133 -2.42 5.08 -4.32
C ARG A 133 -2.19 6.27 -5.25
N THR A 134 -2.82 6.24 -6.42
CA THR A 134 -2.89 7.40 -7.31
C THR A 134 -4.16 8.18 -7.01
N PHE A 135 -4.05 9.49 -6.90
CA PHE A 135 -5.16 10.38 -6.59
C PHE A 135 -5.59 11.18 -7.81
N GLY A 136 -6.89 11.32 -8.02
CA GLY A 136 -7.45 12.13 -9.10
C GLY A 136 -7.37 13.64 -8.82
N PRO A 137 -7.59 14.51 -9.83
CA PRO A 137 -7.60 15.96 -9.65
C PRO A 137 -8.46 16.45 -8.48
N GLU A 138 -9.67 15.91 -8.31
CA GLU A 138 -10.57 16.33 -7.24
C GLU A 138 -10.05 16.04 -5.83
N GLN A 139 -9.09 15.14 -5.69
CA GLN A 139 -8.49 14.73 -4.42
C GLN A 139 -7.22 15.53 -4.07
N ILE A 140 -6.76 16.42 -4.95
CA ILE A 140 -5.45 17.07 -4.81
C ILE A 140 -5.60 18.58 -4.56
N PHE A 141 -4.93 19.05 -3.51
CA PHE A 141 -4.51 20.45 -3.38
C PHE A 141 -2.99 20.54 -3.52
N ARG A 142 -2.50 21.38 -4.41
CA ARG A 142 -1.08 21.75 -4.50
C ARG A 142 -0.82 22.98 -3.65
N ILE A 143 0.33 23.05 -3.00
CA ILE A 143 0.67 24.11 -2.04
C ILE A 143 1.85 24.95 -2.55
N PRO A 144 1.73 25.68 -3.68
CA PRO A 144 2.80 26.53 -4.16
C PRO A 144 3.09 27.68 -3.20
N GLY A 145 4.34 27.85 -2.80
CA GLY A 145 4.77 29.00 -2.01
C GLY A 145 6.19 29.50 -2.29
N ASN A 146 6.59 30.53 -1.55
CA ASN A 146 7.92 31.14 -1.64
C ASN A 146 9.07 30.17 -1.33
N TYR A 147 8.81 29.15 -0.52
CA TYR A 147 9.76 28.07 -0.17
C TYR A 147 10.21 27.21 -1.36
N GLN A 148 9.50 27.30 -2.49
CA GLN A 148 9.80 26.56 -3.72
C GLN A 148 9.71 27.44 -4.99
N SER A 149 9.76 28.77 -4.83
CA SER A 149 9.69 29.74 -5.95
C SER A 149 8.34 29.78 -6.69
N TRP A 150 7.23 29.58 -5.97
CA TRP A 150 5.86 29.75 -6.47
C TRP A 150 5.50 28.89 -7.71
N LYS A 151 6.17 27.76 -7.94
CA LYS A 151 5.81 26.83 -9.00
C LYS A 151 4.61 25.99 -8.55
N VAL A 152 3.60 25.85 -9.41
CA VAL A 152 2.48 24.91 -9.19
C VAL A 152 2.91 23.48 -9.56
N PRO A 153 3.55 23.24 -10.73
CA PRO A 153 4.06 21.92 -11.05
C PRO A 153 5.13 21.47 -10.05
N GLY A 154 4.92 20.28 -9.47
CA GLY A 154 5.83 19.71 -8.48
C GLY A 154 5.72 20.31 -7.09
N ALA A 155 4.77 21.23 -6.83
CA ALA A 155 4.51 21.66 -5.47
C ALA A 155 4.00 20.49 -4.61
N PRO A 156 4.42 20.40 -3.33
CA PRO A 156 3.87 19.48 -2.36
C PRO A 156 2.34 19.52 -2.31
N GLN A 157 1.74 18.38 -1.98
CA GLN A 157 0.30 18.16 -2.10
C GLN A 157 -0.37 17.86 -0.76
N LEU A 158 -1.64 18.24 -0.64
CA LEU A 158 -2.57 17.73 0.34
C LEU A 158 -3.57 16.83 -0.39
N ILE A 159 -3.88 15.69 0.21
CA ILE A 159 -4.70 14.66 -0.41
C ILE A 159 -5.98 14.42 0.39
N SER A 160 -7.10 14.34 -0.32
CA SER A 160 -8.37 13.82 0.19
C SER A 160 -8.50 12.35 -0.16
N ALA A 161 -7.91 11.49 0.67
CA ALA A 161 -7.74 10.06 0.37
C ALA A 161 -9.07 9.32 0.12
N ASN A 162 -10.16 9.80 0.74
CA ASN A 162 -11.50 9.20 0.66
C ASN A 162 -12.51 10.07 -0.11
N GLU A 163 -12.06 11.06 -0.88
CA GLU A 163 -12.92 11.96 -1.67
C GLU A 163 -13.96 12.76 -0.85
N ALA A 164 -13.75 12.91 0.46
CA ALA A 164 -14.72 13.53 1.36
C ALA A 164 -14.65 15.07 1.44
N GLY A 165 -13.90 15.73 0.55
CA GLY A 165 -13.62 17.17 0.63
C GLY A 165 -12.75 17.60 1.83
N VAL A 166 -12.05 16.65 2.45
CA VAL A 166 -11.09 16.90 3.54
C VAL A 166 -9.72 16.45 3.10
N TYR A 167 -8.81 17.41 2.95
CA TYR A 167 -7.47 17.24 2.41
C TYR A 167 -6.46 17.42 3.53
N GLU A 168 -5.40 16.62 3.51
CA GLU A 168 -4.33 16.74 4.47
C GLU A 168 -2.98 16.33 3.89
N GLY A 169 -1.91 16.81 4.49
CA GLY A 169 -0.56 16.61 4.00
C GLY A 169 0.49 17.13 4.97
N TYR A 170 1.68 16.54 4.95
CA TYR A 170 2.86 17.07 5.62
C TYR A 170 3.73 17.79 4.59
N ILE A 171 4.21 18.99 4.93
CA ILE A 171 5.04 19.81 4.06
C ILE A 171 6.15 20.43 4.87
N ARG A 172 7.37 20.36 4.33
CA ARG A 172 8.54 21.05 4.87
C ARG A 172 8.74 22.39 4.18
N PHE A 173 8.72 23.46 4.97
CA PHE A 173 8.95 24.83 4.52
C PHE A 173 10.36 25.27 4.89
N ASN A 174 11.27 25.28 3.91
CA ASN A 174 12.69 25.64 4.08
C ASN A 174 12.93 27.16 3.95
N CYS A 175 12.08 27.98 4.58
CA CYS A 175 12.24 29.43 4.61
C CYS A 175 11.74 30.02 5.94
N GLN A 176 12.28 31.18 6.33
CA GLN A 176 11.96 31.79 7.63
C GLN A 176 10.52 32.29 7.74
N TYR A 177 9.92 32.74 6.62
CA TYR A 177 8.57 33.29 6.58
C TYR A 177 7.76 32.59 5.48
N PRO A 178 7.24 31.38 5.73
CA PRO A 178 6.51 30.63 4.72
C PRO A 178 5.25 31.36 4.29
N GLN A 179 5.13 31.56 2.98
CA GLN A 179 3.94 32.07 2.31
C GLN A 179 3.55 31.13 1.19
N PHE A 180 2.27 30.82 1.07
CA PHE A 180 1.77 29.91 0.04
C PHE A 180 0.34 30.24 -0.38
N LEU A 181 -0.08 29.63 -1.49
CA LEU A 181 -1.47 29.52 -1.96
C LEU A 181 -1.85 28.05 -2.06
N MET A 182 -3.14 27.77 -2.23
CA MET A 182 -3.67 26.42 -2.39
C MET A 182 -4.32 26.29 -3.76
N VAL A 183 -3.84 25.39 -4.61
CA VAL A 183 -4.37 25.20 -5.98
C VAL A 183 -5.04 23.83 -6.08
N LYS A 184 -6.35 23.80 -6.33
CA LYS A 184 -7.15 22.57 -6.36
C LYS A 184 -7.14 21.93 -7.74
N GLY A 185 -6.77 20.65 -7.83
CA GLY A 185 -6.97 19.77 -8.99
C GLY A 185 -6.21 20.10 -10.28
N VAL A 186 -5.77 21.34 -10.49
CA VAL A 186 -5.01 21.74 -11.68
C VAL A 186 -3.52 21.84 -11.40
N ASN A 187 -2.71 21.65 -12.44
CA ASN A 187 -1.24 21.70 -12.38
C ASN A 187 -0.66 23.02 -12.95
N ALA A 188 -1.42 24.11 -12.83
CA ALA A 188 -1.06 25.44 -13.30
C ALA A 188 -1.78 26.49 -12.45
N TRP A 189 -1.39 27.75 -12.58
CA TRP A 189 -2.17 28.84 -11.98
C TRP A 189 -3.51 28.98 -12.69
N ASP A 190 -4.58 28.92 -11.90
CA ASP A 190 -5.94 29.17 -12.36
C ASP A 190 -6.69 29.92 -11.24
N PRO A 191 -7.16 31.16 -11.47
CA PRO A 191 -7.90 31.92 -10.48
C PRO A 191 -9.15 31.21 -9.93
N LEU A 192 -9.77 30.32 -10.72
CA LEU A 192 -10.96 29.57 -10.32
C LEU A 192 -10.64 28.38 -9.42
N ALA A 193 -9.39 27.93 -9.41
CA ALA A 193 -8.91 26.82 -8.59
C ALA A 193 -7.91 27.25 -7.51
N THR A 194 -7.58 28.53 -7.43
CA THR A 194 -6.59 29.08 -6.49
C THR A 194 -7.29 29.68 -5.28
N TYR A 195 -7.17 29.01 -4.15
CA TYR A 195 -7.67 29.46 -2.86
C TYR A 195 -6.63 30.30 -2.13
N THR A 196 -7.14 31.25 -1.36
CA THR A 196 -6.44 32.32 -0.63
C THR A 196 -6.96 32.38 0.81
N ASP A 197 -6.19 33.00 1.70
CA ASP A 197 -6.60 33.24 3.08
C ASP A 197 -7.55 34.44 3.15
N ILE A 198 -8.80 34.20 3.54
CA ILE A 198 -9.80 35.26 3.74
C ILE A 198 -9.98 35.62 5.21
N GLY A 199 -9.09 35.14 6.09
CA GLY A 199 -9.08 35.40 7.52
C GLY A 199 -9.95 34.42 8.33
N GLY A 200 -9.73 34.40 9.65
CA GLY A 200 -10.50 33.55 10.58
C GLY A 200 -10.39 32.05 10.29
N SER A 201 -9.21 31.61 9.83
CA SER A 201 -8.95 30.22 9.41
C SER A 201 -9.81 29.75 8.22
N LYS A 202 -10.34 30.68 7.42
CA LYS A 202 -11.15 30.35 6.25
C LYS A 202 -10.37 30.44 4.94
N ILE A 203 -10.75 29.58 4.00
CA ILE A 203 -10.28 29.63 2.63
C ILE A 203 -11.34 30.28 1.74
N GLY A 204 -10.90 30.98 0.71
CA GLY A 204 -11.78 31.57 -0.30
C GLY A 204 -10.97 32.12 -1.48
N PHE A 205 -11.57 33.01 -2.25
CA PHE A 205 -10.93 33.67 -3.39
C PHE A 205 -10.66 35.14 -3.08
N ASN A 206 -9.68 35.74 -3.77
CA ASN A 206 -9.33 37.17 -3.68
C ASN A 206 -8.93 37.65 -2.27
N GLY A 207 -8.36 36.77 -1.46
CA GLY A 207 -7.78 37.08 -0.15
C GLY A 207 -6.25 37.26 -0.19
N ASN A 208 -5.61 37.02 0.95
CA ASN A 208 -4.16 37.12 1.14
C ASN A 208 -3.45 35.78 0.90
N PHE A 209 -2.12 35.81 0.90
CA PHE A 209 -1.32 34.60 1.05
C PHE A 209 -1.54 33.95 2.43
N PHE A 210 -1.56 32.63 2.47
CA PHE A 210 -1.47 31.90 3.73
C PHE A 210 -0.07 32.09 4.32
N CYS A 211 0.01 32.42 5.61
CA CYS A 211 1.28 32.64 6.31
C CYS A 211 1.42 31.67 7.49
N LEU A 212 2.64 31.16 7.72
CA LEU A 212 2.96 30.33 8.88
C LEU A 212 3.80 31.15 9.90
N PRO A 213 3.19 31.70 10.97
CA PRO A 213 3.87 32.61 11.89
C PRO A 213 4.94 31.94 12.75
N LYS A 214 4.94 30.59 12.83
CA LYS A 214 5.96 29.81 13.56
C LYS A 214 7.23 29.54 12.73
N GLY A 215 7.35 30.18 11.57
CA GLY A 215 8.52 30.14 10.68
C GLY A 215 8.69 28.83 9.92
N GLY A 216 9.90 28.58 9.42
CA GLY A 216 10.23 27.35 8.69
C GLY A 216 10.11 26.08 9.53
N GLY A 217 10.12 24.94 8.85
CA GLY A 217 10.01 23.60 9.44
C GLY A 217 8.91 22.75 8.80
N THR A 218 8.61 21.63 9.44
CA THR A 218 7.60 20.67 8.97
C THR A 218 6.24 20.98 9.56
N TYR A 219 5.21 20.98 8.73
CA TYR A 219 3.83 21.24 9.13
C TYR A 219 2.89 20.20 8.56
N ARG A 220 1.94 19.75 9.38
CA ARG A 220 0.72 19.13 8.88
C ARG A 220 -0.27 20.24 8.52
N LEU A 221 -0.72 20.28 7.27
CA LEU A 221 -1.81 21.15 6.84
C LEU A 221 -3.09 20.33 6.68
N LYS A 222 -4.23 20.93 7.04
CA LYS A 222 -5.56 20.35 6.80
C LYS A 222 -6.47 21.39 6.17
N VAL A 223 -7.22 20.98 5.16
CA VAL A 223 -8.20 21.81 4.46
C VAL A 223 -9.51 21.06 4.36
N ASN A 224 -10.62 21.70 4.73
CA ASN A 224 -11.96 21.16 4.56
C ASN A 224 -12.74 22.10 3.64
N THR A 225 -13.03 21.64 2.42
CA THR A 225 -13.79 22.42 1.42
C THR A 225 -15.29 22.41 1.65
N ASN A 226 -15.80 21.53 2.51
CA ASN A 226 -17.22 21.53 2.90
C ASN A 226 -17.52 22.68 3.86
N THR A 227 -16.57 23.01 4.75
CA THR A 227 -16.70 24.11 5.71
C THR A 227 -15.87 25.34 5.34
N ASN A 228 -15.04 25.25 4.28
CA ASN A 228 -14.03 26.24 3.89
C ASN A 228 -13.10 26.65 5.04
N ILE A 229 -12.65 25.67 5.82
CA ILE A 229 -11.73 25.90 6.95
C ILE A 229 -10.38 25.25 6.63
N TRP A 230 -9.30 25.95 6.95
CA TRP A 230 -7.96 25.36 6.96
C TRP A 230 -7.33 25.46 8.35
N SER A 231 -6.38 24.59 8.62
CA SER A 231 -5.59 24.61 9.85
C SER A 231 -4.20 24.05 9.59
N TYR A 232 -3.27 24.34 10.50
CA TYR A 232 -1.92 23.81 10.44
C TYR A 232 -1.43 23.43 11.84
N THR A 233 -0.54 22.43 11.90
CA THR A 233 0.18 22.04 13.12
C THR A 233 1.65 21.91 12.78
N LYS A 234 2.51 22.68 13.47
CA LYS A 234 3.96 22.54 13.34
C LYS A 234 4.40 21.24 14.03
N ILE A 235 5.27 20.49 13.36
CA ILE A 235 5.86 19.25 13.85
C ILE A 235 7.28 19.57 14.32
N GLU A 236 7.50 19.47 15.63
CA GLU A 236 8.78 19.70 16.30
C GLU A 236 9.51 18.37 16.58
N SER A 237 8.75 17.28 16.79
CA SER A 237 9.31 15.95 17.04
C SER A 237 8.33 14.83 16.72
N TRP A 238 8.87 13.62 16.58
CA TRP A 238 8.12 12.36 16.58
C TRP A 238 8.71 11.42 17.62
N ALA A 239 7.85 10.72 18.37
CA ALA A 239 8.30 9.79 19.40
C ALA A 239 7.43 8.54 19.49
N LEU A 240 8.05 7.42 19.86
CA LEU A 240 7.36 6.20 20.27
C LEU A 240 6.84 6.37 21.70
N ALA A 241 5.60 5.94 21.95
CA ALA A 241 5.01 5.94 23.29
C ALA A 241 4.09 4.76 23.51
N GLY A 242 4.17 4.11 24.66
CA GLY A 242 3.30 2.99 25.04
C GLY A 242 4.01 1.94 25.89
N SER A 243 3.32 0.84 26.16
CA SER A 243 3.83 -0.24 27.02
C SER A 243 5.09 -0.93 26.48
N ALA A 244 5.32 -0.93 25.16
CA ALA A 244 6.53 -1.50 24.54
C ALA A 244 7.77 -0.61 24.69
N VAL A 245 7.61 0.67 25.03
CA VAL A 245 8.70 1.63 25.23
C VAL A 245 9.24 1.45 26.65
N SER A 246 10.35 0.73 26.79
CA SER A 246 10.97 0.43 28.09
C SER A 246 12.04 1.48 28.45
N GLY A 247 12.11 1.88 29.72
CA GLY A 247 13.17 2.75 30.23
C GLY A 247 12.70 3.66 31.36
N LYS A 248 13.52 4.64 31.75
CA LYS A 248 13.09 5.76 32.62
C LYS A 248 12.27 6.80 31.86
N GLU A 249 12.38 6.81 30.54
CA GLU A 249 11.73 7.76 29.65
C GLU A 249 10.32 7.27 29.28
N SER A 250 9.35 8.19 29.26
CA SER A 250 7.98 7.90 28.82
C SER A 250 7.83 7.83 27.29
N THR A 251 8.84 8.29 26.54
CA THR A 251 8.86 8.27 25.07
C THR A 251 10.28 8.03 24.53
N ILE A 252 10.39 7.55 23.28
CA ILE A 252 11.66 7.45 22.54
C ILE A 252 11.55 8.27 21.27
N GLN A 253 12.38 9.30 21.12
CA GLN A 253 12.36 10.20 19.97
C GLN A 253 12.91 9.52 18.71
N LEU A 254 12.25 9.75 17.58
CA LEU A 254 12.77 9.43 16.25
C LEU A 254 13.62 10.59 15.75
N LYS A 255 14.65 10.26 14.96
CA LYS A 255 15.53 11.22 14.31
C LYS A 255 15.08 11.43 12.88
N GLU A 256 15.00 12.69 12.46
CA GLU A 256 14.74 13.03 11.06
C GLU A 256 15.92 12.53 10.19
N GLU A 257 15.59 11.91 9.07
CA GLU A 257 16.56 11.51 8.05
C GLU A 257 16.91 12.71 7.15
N GLU A 258 18.03 12.66 6.43
CA GLU A 258 18.43 13.77 5.55
C GLU A 258 17.37 14.03 4.46
N ASP A 259 16.98 15.31 4.30
CA ASP A 259 16.16 15.87 3.22
C ASP A 259 14.76 15.25 2.97
N GLY A 260 14.07 14.73 3.99
CA GLY A 260 12.72 14.18 3.80
C GLY A 260 11.76 14.38 4.96
N LEU A 261 10.50 13.99 4.72
CA LEU A 261 9.49 13.79 5.76
C LEU A 261 9.55 12.35 6.30
N SER A 262 10.76 11.92 6.66
CA SER A 262 11.05 10.57 7.15
C SER A 262 11.84 10.61 8.45
N TRP A 263 11.46 9.75 9.39
CA TRP A 263 12.07 9.67 10.72
C TRP A 263 12.37 8.22 11.09
N ARG A 264 13.49 7.99 11.76
CA ARG A 264 13.95 6.66 12.18
C ARG A 264 14.40 6.63 13.64
N VAL A 265 14.22 5.48 14.28
CA VAL A 265 14.97 5.12 15.48
C VAL A 265 15.33 3.64 15.49
N THR A 266 16.55 3.33 15.91
CA THR A 266 16.94 1.98 16.33
C THR A 266 16.93 1.92 17.85
N THR A 267 16.05 1.11 18.44
CA THR A 267 15.89 1.02 19.88
C THR A 267 15.45 -0.35 20.36
N PHE A 268 15.63 -0.64 21.65
CA PHE A 268 15.08 -1.83 22.29
C PHE A 268 13.59 -1.60 22.62
N LEU A 269 12.74 -2.55 22.23
CA LEU A 269 11.32 -2.58 22.59
C LEU A 269 11.03 -3.86 23.37
N GLN A 270 10.25 -3.74 24.45
CA GLN A 270 9.75 -4.89 25.20
C GLN A 270 8.43 -5.41 24.61
N ARG A 271 7.99 -6.59 25.06
CA ARG A 271 6.66 -7.09 24.68
C ARG A 271 5.60 -6.11 25.17
N GLY A 272 4.71 -5.69 24.27
CA GLY A 272 3.69 -4.68 24.57
C GLY A 272 3.18 -4.05 23.29
N SER A 273 2.84 -2.77 23.37
CA SER A 273 2.30 -1.98 22.27
C SER A 273 2.78 -0.53 22.35
N PHE A 274 2.77 0.18 21.22
CA PHE A 274 3.09 1.60 21.18
C PHE A 274 2.34 2.33 20.05
N ARG A 275 2.34 3.66 20.12
CA ARG A 275 1.93 4.59 19.05
C ARG A 275 3.10 5.51 18.69
N ILE A 276 3.07 6.08 17.49
CA ILE A 276 4.05 7.08 17.04
C ILE A 276 3.37 8.47 17.12
N ARG A 277 3.86 9.35 17.98
CA ARG A 277 3.19 10.62 18.32
C ARG A 277 4.01 11.83 17.91
N ALA A 278 3.36 12.84 17.36
CA ALA A 278 4.00 14.13 17.12
C ALA A 278 4.00 14.97 18.39
N ASN A 279 5.08 15.72 18.60
CA ASN A 279 5.22 16.74 19.64
C ASN A 279 4.97 16.21 21.07
N ASP A 280 5.17 14.91 21.31
CA ASP A 280 4.89 14.24 22.59
C ASP A 280 3.43 14.43 23.09
N THR A 281 2.46 14.59 22.18
CA THR A 281 1.02 14.71 22.49
C THR A 281 0.16 13.69 21.75
N ASP A 282 -1.06 13.46 22.20
CA ASP A 282 -2.01 12.57 21.51
C ASP A 282 -2.78 13.25 20.37
N ALA A 283 -2.55 14.55 20.11
CA ALA A 283 -3.26 15.31 19.08
C ALA A 283 -2.95 14.81 17.64
N ILE A 284 -1.75 14.29 17.44
CA ILE A 284 -1.33 13.59 16.21
C ILE A 284 -0.62 12.33 16.67
N SER A 285 -1.35 11.21 16.68
CA SER A 285 -0.86 9.93 17.16
C SER A 285 -1.23 8.84 16.18
N PHE A 286 -0.21 8.18 15.61
CA PHE A 286 -0.40 7.07 14.70
C PHE A 286 -0.39 5.73 15.43
N GLY A 287 -1.45 4.96 15.18
CA GLY A 287 -1.48 3.53 15.36
C GLY A 287 -1.35 2.79 14.03
N HIS A 288 -1.65 1.51 14.06
CA HIS A 288 -1.78 0.64 12.91
C HIS A 288 -3.22 0.64 12.38
N ASN A 289 -3.37 0.85 11.08
CA ASN A 289 -4.63 0.55 10.41
C ASN A 289 -4.90 -0.97 10.47
N ALA A 290 -5.97 -1.37 11.14
CA ALA A 290 -6.32 -2.78 11.32
C ALA A 290 -6.68 -3.51 10.01
N GLU A 291 -7.06 -2.76 8.96
CA GLU A 291 -7.35 -3.31 7.63
C GLU A 291 -6.11 -3.43 6.74
N ALA A 292 -4.98 -2.82 7.14
CA ALA A 292 -3.75 -2.86 6.37
C ALA A 292 -2.85 -4.02 6.82
N THR A 293 -2.39 -4.85 5.88
CA THR A 293 -1.40 -5.91 6.14
C THR A 293 0.05 -5.40 6.18
N VAL A 294 0.25 -4.09 5.99
CA VAL A 294 1.53 -3.37 6.03
C VAL A 294 1.34 -2.09 6.80
N GLY A 295 2.41 -1.62 7.44
CA GLY A 295 2.45 -0.39 8.22
C GLY A 295 2.04 0.86 7.43
N VAL A 296 0.74 1.05 7.24
CA VAL A 296 0.12 2.33 6.92
C VAL A 296 -0.27 2.94 8.27
N PRO A 297 0.25 4.12 8.62
CA PRO A 297 -0.08 4.78 9.87
C PRO A 297 -1.53 5.28 9.80
N ASP A 298 -2.24 5.18 10.91
CA ASP A 298 -3.61 5.64 11.03
C ASP A 298 -3.77 6.47 12.30
N TYR A 299 -4.34 7.68 12.17
CA TYR A 299 -4.57 8.58 13.29
C TYR A 299 -5.49 7.95 14.35
N ASP A 300 -6.44 7.11 13.92
CA ASP A 300 -7.41 6.42 14.78
C ASP A 300 -7.10 4.91 14.90
N GLY A 301 -5.92 4.50 14.40
CA GLY A 301 -5.51 3.09 14.36
C GLY A 301 -5.26 2.48 15.74
N ALA A 302 -5.37 1.15 15.82
CA ALA A 302 -5.01 0.37 16.99
C ALA A 302 -3.52 0.54 17.34
N GLU A 303 -3.10 0.28 18.57
CA GLU A 303 -1.68 0.35 18.91
C GLU A 303 -0.84 -0.68 18.13
N ILE A 304 0.38 -0.31 17.77
CA ILE A 304 1.34 -1.17 17.07
C ILE A 304 1.89 -2.17 18.08
N LYS A 305 1.75 -3.46 17.81
CA LYS A 305 2.14 -4.54 18.74
C LYS A 305 3.60 -4.94 18.57
N VAL A 306 4.24 -5.25 19.71
CA VAL A 306 5.55 -5.87 19.81
C VAL A 306 5.38 -7.21 20.51
N ASP A 307 5.43 -8.32 19.77
CA ASP A 307 5.19 -9.65 20.33
C ASP A 307 6.41 -10.25 21.05
N LYS A 308 7.62 -9.84 20.63
CA LYS A 308 8.88 -10.35 21.16
C LYS A 308 9.78 -9.18 21.52
N ALA A 309 10.28 -9.14 22.74
CA ALA A 309 11.28 -8.15 23.12
C ALA A 309 12.55 -8.28 22.24
N GLY A 310 13.17 -7.16 21.90
CA GLY A 310 14.37 -7.12 21.07
C GLY A 310 14.71 -5.73 20.59
N THR A 311 15.75 -5.61 19.78
CA THR A 311 16.11 -4.36 19.12
C THR A 311 15.33 -4.24 17.81
N TYR A 312 14.72 -3.07 17.59
CA TYR A 312 13.92 -2.77 16.42
C TYR A 312 14.45 -1.51 15.73
N ASN A 313 14.41 -1.52 14.40
CA ASN A 313 14.43 -0.34 13.57
C ASN A 313 12.97 0.08 13.31
N VAL A 314 12.61 1.27 13.75
CA VAL A 314 11.30 1.87 13.51
C VAL A 314 11.48 3.05 12.56
N VAL A 315 10.71 3.08 11.48
CA VAL A 315 10.69 4.15 10.48
C VAL A 315 9.26 4.69 10.35
N LEU A 316 9.13 6.00 10.21
CA LEU A 316 7.91 6.69 9.81
C LEU A 316 8.24 7.53 8.57
N ASP A 317 7.47 7.38 7.51
CA ASP A 317 7.63 8.13 6.26
C ASP A 317 6.29 8.77 5.87
N LEU A 318 6.31 10.10 5.77
CA LEU A 318 5.18 10.96 5.48
C LEU A 318 5.37 11.79 4.20
N ASP A 319 6.33 11.43 3.35
CA ASP A 319 6.72 12.26 2.20
C ASP A 319 5.66 12.28 1.09
N ASP A 320 4.96 11.16 0.90
CA ASP A 320 3.90 11.03 -0.10
C ASP A 320 2.52 11.13 0.56
N ALA A 321 1.87 12.29 0.42
CA ALA A 321 0.53 12.54 0.96
C ALA A 321 -0.48 11.48 0.47
N GLY A 322 -1.24 10.91 1.40
CA GLY A 322 -2.18 9.82 1.12
C GLY A 322 -1.55 8.43 0.98
N ASN A 323 -0.21 8.33 1.01
CA ASN A 323 0.56 7.09 0.91
C ASN A 323 1.61 6.94 2.02
N TYR A 324 1.30 7.47 3.19
CA TYR A 324 2.17 7.36 4.36
C TYR A 324 2.46 5.91 4.73
N MET A 325 3.64 5.70 5.29
CA MET A 325 4.05 4.39 5.76
C MET A 325 4.83 4.48 7.07
N TYR A 326 4.84 3.37 7.78
CA TYR A 326 5.74 3.10 8.87
C TYR A 326 6.26 1.67 8.75
N ALA A 327 7.44 1.41 9.29
CA ALA A 327 8.01 0.08 9.36
C ALA A 327 8.53 -0.19 10.77
N VAL A 328 8.32 -1.41 11.27
CA VAL A 328 8.82 -1.87 12.57
C VAL A 328 9.52 -3.20 12.35
N GLN A 329 10.83 -3.16 12.23
CA GLN A 329 11.62 -4.33 11.87
C GLN A 329 12.57 -4.69 13.00
N ARG A 330 12.47 -5.92 13.50
CA ARG A 330 13.43 -6.45 14.47
C ARG A 330 14.80 -6.62 13.82
N ILE A 331 15.85 -6.12 14.47
CA ILE A 331 17.25 -6.36 14.10
C ILE A 331 17.75 -7.49 15.00
N ASN A 332 17.89 -8.68 14.41
CA ASN A 332 18.32 -9.94 15.03
C ASN A 332 17.29 -10.63 15.96
#